data_AF-A0A353RE49-F1
#
_entry.id   AF-A0A353RE49-F1
#
_cell.length_a   1.000
_cell.length_b   1.000
_cell.length_c   1.000
_cell.angle_alpha   90.00
_cell.angle_beta   90.00
_cell.angle_gamma   90.00
#
_symmetry.space_group_name_H-M   'P 1'
#
loop_
_entity.id
_entity.type
_entity.pdbx_description
1 polymer ?
#
loop_
_entity_poly.entity_id
_entity_poly.type
_entity_poly.pdbx_seq_one_letter_code
_entity_poly.pdbx_strand_id
1 'polypeptide(L)'
;MLNWIAFYLSNYIVNLPAFHQPDSTGTYPIRESGYIMLLPNWKRSPQGMAALSRIPWLREVMMRTDVNFGILIAVYMAVLVGFVLYRTAKGFELRAVGFNRDAAQFAGIDVGRSLLESMLISGALSGLAGCVAIMGAAPHNISTLAAFENNGFNGLSVAFIAGGSPVGCIFAGLLFGGFLYGGQTVQADVGAPSEIINIMMGTIVFFMALSKLISTLADRLAKGSALHAE
;
A
#
# COMPACT_ATOMS: atom_id res chain seq x y z
N MET A 1 8.35 15.81 8.84
CA MET A 1 9.45 15.60 9.82
C MET A 1 9.31 14.29 10.60
N LEU A 2 8.10 13.85 10.97
CA LEU A 2 7.89 12.61 11.72
C LEU A 2 8.38 11.33 11.01
N ASN A 3 8.36 11.29 9.66
CA ASN A 3 8.86 10.13 8.89
C ASN A 3 10.33 9.81 9.18
N TRP A 4 11.18 10.83 9.31
CA TRP A 4 12.60 10.65 9.63
C TRP A 4 12.80 10.20 11.08
N ILE A 5 12.00 10.70 12.01
CA ILE A 5 12.01 10.22 13.39
C ILE A 5 11.61 8.74 13.45
N ALA A 6 10.56 8.35 12.73
CA ALA A 6 10.14 6.95 12.65
C ALA A 6 11.21 6.05 12.00
N PHE A 7 11.89 6.54 10.96
CA PHE A 7 13.01 5.85 10.33
C PHE A 7 14.17 5.60 11.31
N TYR A 8 14.64 6.64 12.01
CA TYR A 8 15.70 6.50 12.99
C TYR A 8 15.29 5.66 14.19
N LEU A 9 14.04 5.76 14.63
CA LEU A 9 13.49 4.92 15.68
C LEU A 9 13.46 3.44 15.26
N SER A 10 13.04 3.14 14.03
CA SER A 10 13.06 1.78 13.48
C SER A 10 14.48 1.23 13.47
N ASN A 11 15.44 2.00 12.96
CA ASN A 11 16.85 1.59 12.95
C ASN A 11 17.40 1.43 14.37
N TYR A 12 17.02 2.28 15.32
CA TYR A 12 17.40 2.13 16.72
C TYR A 12 16.87 0.81 17.31
N ILE A 13 15.60 0.47 17.06
CA ILE A 13 14.98 -0.77 17.55
C ILE A 13 15.66 -2.01 16.93
N VAL A 14 15.95 -1.98 15.63
CA VAL A 14 16.61 -3.07 14.91
C VAL A 14 18.03 -3.32 15.44
N ASN A 15 18.72 -2.28 15.88
CA ASN A 15 20.07 -2.37 16.44
C ASN A 15 20.09 -2.71 17.95
N LEU A 16 18.92 -2.90 18.59
CA LEU A 16 18.91 -3.38 19.97
C LEU A 16 19.47 -4.80 20.05
N PRO A 17 20.25 -5.14 21.08
CA PRO A 17 20.90 -6.45 21.23
C PRO A 17 19.90 -7.61 21.34
N ALA A 18 18.63 -7.34 21.67
CA ALA A 18 17.57 -8.35 21.71
C ALA A 18 17.12 -8.81 20.31
N PHE A 19 17.26 -7.97 19.28
CA PHE A 19 16.72 -8.24 17.95
C PHE A 19 17.82 -8.35 16.89
N HIS A 20 18.95 -7.66 17.06
CA HIS A 20 20.04 -7.63 16.11
C HIS A 20 20.77 -8.98 16.04
N GLN A 21 20.93 -9.50 14.82
CA GLN A 21 21.73 -10.70 14.59
C GLN A 21 23.22 -10.30 14.47
N PRO A 22 24.14 -10.89 15.26
CA PRO A 22 25.58 -10.65 15.12
C PRO A 22 26.03 -10.91 13.68
N ASP A 23 26.91 -10.05 13.16
CA ASP A 23 27.48 -10.12 11.81
C ASP A 23 26.49 -9.93 10.64
N SER A 24 25.29 -9.39 10.91
CA SER A 24 24.28 -9.08 9.90
C SER A 24 23.80 -7.63 10.03
N THR A 25 23.27 -7.06 8.96
CA THR A 25 22.57 -5.76 9.01
C THR A 25 21.11 -5.88 9.44
N GLY A 26 20.61 -7.10 9.68
CA GLY A 26 19.21 -7.36 10.01
C GLY A 26 18.98 -8.08 11.33
N THR A 27 17.70 -8.12 11.72
CA THR A 27 17.25 -8.84 12.90
C THR A 27 17.24 -10.35 12.68
N TYR A 28 17.10 -11.11 13.77
CA TYR A 28 16.72 -12.51 13.68
C TYR A 28 15.41 -12.66 12.86
N PRO A 29 15.31 -13.70 12.02
CA PRO A 29 14.08 -13.97 11.30
C PRO A 29 12.96 -14.33 12.28
N ILE A 30 11.74 -13.92 11.97
CA ILE A 30 10.56 -14.34 12.73
C ILE A 30 10.40 -15.87 12.66
N ARG A 31 9.78 -16.45 13.70
CA ARG A 31 9.52 -17.90 13.78
C ARG A 31 8.73 -18.38 12.56
N GLU A 32 9.01 -19.59 12.10
CA GLU A 32 8.35 -20.20 10.93
C GLU A 32 6.82 -20.28 11.04
N SER A 33 6.29 -20.41 12.26
CA SER A 33 4.84 -20.39 12.52
C SER A 33 4.17 -19.05 12.19
N GLY A 34 4.94 -17.97 12.07
CA GLY A 34 4.47 -16.64 11.71
C GLY A 34 4.48 -16.37 10.20
N TYR A 35 4.96 -17.31 9.38
CA TYR A 35 5.02 -17.11 7.94
C TYR A 35 3.62 -17.17 7.35
N ILE A 36 3.24 -16.13 6.61
CA ILE A 36 1.99 -16.08 5.86
C ILE A 36 2.19 -16.50 4.40
N MET A 37 3.32 -17.11 4.05
CA MET A 37 3.56 -17.64 2.71
C MET A 37 2.55 -18.73 2.38
N LEU A 38 2.01 -18.69 1.16
CA LEU A 38 1.04 -19.66 0.68
C LEU A 38 1.80 -20.85 0.07
N LEU A 39 1.74 -21.99 0.76
CA LEU A 39 2.36 -23.27 0.33
C LEU A 39 3.91 -23.26 0.21
N PRO A 40 4.68 -22.73 1.17
CA PRO A 40 6.15 -22.65 1.07
C PRO A 40 6.80 -24.03 0.94
N ASN A 41 6.29 -25.02 1.68
CA ASN A 41 6.84 -26.38 1.70
C ASN A 41 6.30 -27.27 0.58
N TRP A 42 5.06 -27.03 0.11
CA TRP A 42 4.43 -27.87 -0.92
C TRP A 42 5.03 -27.62 -2.31
N LYS A 43 5.35 -26.37 -2.66
CA LYS A 43 6.00 -26.02 -3.94
C LYS A 43 7.38 -26.69 -4.10
N ARG A 44 8.10 -26.90 -2.99
CA ARG A 44 9.40 -27.58 -2.94
C ARG A 44 9.31 -29.09 -2.70
N SER A 45 8.11 -29.63 -2.47
CA SER A 45 7.89 -31.07 -2.26
C SER A 45 7.90 -31.86 -3.58
N PRO A 46 8.32 -33.14 -3.58
CA PRO A 46 8.33 -33.97 -4.79
C PRO A 46 6.95 -34.08 -5.47
N GLN A 47 5.87 -34.06 -4.66
CA GLN A 47 4.48 -34.14 -5.12
C GLN A 47 4.02 -32.83 -5.76
N GLY A 48 4.43 -31.67 -5.21
CA GLY A 48 4.15 -30.35 -5.79
C GLY A 48 4.89 -30.12 -7.11
N MET A 49 6.16 -30.54 -7.21
CA MET A 49 6.92 -30.48 -8.46
C MET A 49 6.32 -31.38 -9.56
N ALA A 50 5.79 -32.56 -9.19
CA ALA A 50 5.10 -33.46 -10.11
C ALA A 50 3.72 -32.96 -10.56
N ALA A 51 3.04 -32.13 -9.75
CA ALA A 51 1.80 -31.45 -10.14
C ALA A 51 2.08 -30.23 -11.03
N LEU A 52 3.12 -29.44 -10.72
CA LEU A 52 3.54 -28.28 -11.50
C LEU A 52 4.15 -28.65 -12.87
N SER A 53 4.82 -29.80 -13.00
CA SER A 53 5.38 -30.25 -14.28
C SER A 53 4.33 -30.50 -15.37
N ARG A 54 3.07 -30.71 -14.99
CA ARG A 54 1.95 -30.90 -15.92
C ARG A 54 1.49 -29.60 -16.58
N ILE A 55 1.84 -28.44 -16.01
CA ILE A 55 1.40 -27.11 -16.49
C ILE A 55 2.60 -26.14 -16.47
N PRO A 56 3.34 -25.99 -17.58
CA PRO A 56 4.61 -25.24 -17.63
C PRO A 56 4.50 -23.76 -17.19
N TRP A 57 3.44 -23.06 -17.63
CA TRP A 57 3.23 -21.66 -17.27
C TRP A 57 2.91 -21.47 -15.77
N LEU A 58 2.15 -22.40 -15.19
CA LEU A 58 1.81 -22.38 -13.77
C LEU A 58 3.04 -22.69 -12.91
N ARG A 59 3.96 -23.54 -13.40
CA ARG A 59 5.23 -23.83 -12.74
C ARG A 59 6.14 -22.62 -12.68
N GLU A 60 6.30 -21.87 -13.77
CA GLU A 60 7.13 -20.67 -13.79
C GLU A 60 6.58 -19.58 -12.86
N VAL A 61 5.27 -19.35 -12.89
CA VAL A 61 4.62 -18.35 -12.01
C VAL A 61 4.66 -18.78 -10.54
N MET A 62 4.32 -20.03 -10.21
CA MET A 62 4.32 -20.48 -8.82
C MET A 62 5.72 -20.62 -8.22
N MET A 63 6.74 -20.95 -9.02
CA MET A 63 8.13 -21.10 -8.55
C MET A 63 8.86 -19.76 -8.44
N ARG A 64 8.52 -18.76 -9.27
CA ARG A 64 9.12 -17.42 -9.23
C ARG A 64 8.38 -16.45 -8.29
N THR A 65 7.09 -16.68 -8.03
CA THR A 65 6.29 -15.79 -7.16
C THR A 65 6.08 -16.40 -5.79
N ASP A 66 6.62 -15.72 -4.78
CA ASP A 66 6.30 -15.94 -3.36
C ASP A 66 4.90 -15.39 -3.05
N VAL A 67 3.88 -16.13 -3.49
CA VAL A 67 2.49 -15.81 -3.16
C VAL A 67 2.29 -16.02 -1.66
N ASN A 68 1.79 -14.99 -0.98
CA ASN A 68 1.49 -15.02 0.44
C ASN A 68 0.00 -14.72 0.70
N PHE A 69 -0.50 -15.14 1.86
CA PHE A 69 -1.82 -14.80 2.38
C PHE A 69 -2.00 -13.30 2.62
N GLY A 70 -0.94 -12.49 2.48
CA GLY A 70 -1.00 -11.04 2.56
C GLY A 70 -1.99 -10.42 1.57
N ILE A 71 -2.15 -11.00 0.37
CA ILE A 71 -3.16 -10.55 -0.59
C ILE A 71 -4.58 -10.74 -0.03
N LEU A 72 -4.86 -11.87 0.62
CA LEU A 72 -6.17 -12.13 1.21
C LEU A 72 -6.44 -11.20 2.39
N ILE A 73 -5.43 -10.92 3.21
CA ILE A 73 -5.52 -9.93 4.28
C ILE A 73 -5.79 -8.53 3.69
N ALA A 74 -5.07 -8.13 2.64
CA ALA A 74 -5.25 -6.84 1.99
C ALA A 74 -6.66 -6.67 1.40
N VAL A 75 -7.18 -7.70 0.71
CA VAL A 75 -8.55 -7.70 0.18
C VAL A 75 -9.57 -7.62 1.31
N TYR A 76 -9.41 -8.44 2.35
CA TYR A 76 -10.29 -8.41 3.51
C TYR A 76 -10.31 -7.04 4.18
N MET A 77 -9.15 -6.42 4.38
CA MET A 77 -9.05 -5.09 4.98
C MET A 77 -9.63 -4.00 4.07
N ALA A 78 -9.45 -4.08 2.75
CA ALA A 78 -10.06 -3.16 1.81
C ALA A 78 -11.60 -3.23 1.86
N VAL A 79 -12.16 -4.44 1.93
CA VAL A 79 -13.61 -4.65 2.10
C VAL A 79 -14.09 -4.14 3.45
N LEU A 80 -13.36 -4.43 4.53
CA LEU A 80 -13.70 -3.97 5.88
C LEU A 80 -13.69 -2.44 5.96
N VAL A 81 -12.65 -1.78 5.45
CA VAL A 81 -12.55 -0.32 5.41
C VAL A 81 -13.65 0.27 4.54
N GLY A 82 -13.95 -0.34 3.40
CA GLY A 82 -15.07 0.09 2.57
C GLY A 82 -16.42 -0.06 3.26
N PHE A 83 -16.63 -1.16 3.97
CA PHE A 83 -17.83 -1.35 4.78
C PHE A 83 -17.94 -0.27 5.87
N VAL A 84 -16.86 -0.01 6.62
CA VAL A 84 -16.84 1.05 7.63
C VAL A 84 -17.15 2.41 7.01
N LEU A 85 -16.50 2.78 5.91
CA LEU A 85 -16.68 4.09 5.27
C LEU A 85 -18.10 4.30 4.71
N TYR A 86 -18.68 3.28 4.05
CA TYR A 86 -19.95 3.44 3.33
C TYR A 86 -21.17 2.99 4.11
N ARG A 87 -21.04 2.07 5.08
CA ARG A 87 -22.18 1.46 5.80
C ARG A 87 -22.30 1.89 7.26
N THR A 88 -21.34 2.61 7.84
CA THR A 88 -21.40 3.03 9.25
C THR A 88 -21.58 4.54 9.41
N ALA A 89 -22.18 4.95 10.53
CA ALA A 89 -22.33 6.37 10.90
C ALA A 89 -20.97 7.07 11.06
N LYS A 90 -19.96 6.38 11.62
CA LYS A 90 -18.59 6.90 11.72
C LYS A 90 -17.94 7.12 10.36
N GLY A 91 -18.18 6.22 9.40
CA GLY A 91 -17.75 6.42 8.02
C GLY A 91 -18.41 7.62 7.34
N PHE A 92 -19.66 7.95 7.70
CA PHE A 92 -20.33 9.16 7.23
C PHE A 92 -19.69 10.42 7.83
N GLU A 93 -19.47 10.45 9.15
CA GLU A 93 -18.79 11.57 9.84
C GLU A 93 -17.41 11.86 9.23
N LEU A 94 -16.59 10.81 9.04
CA LEU A 94 -15.27 10.90 8.41
C LEU A 94 -15.32 11.48 7.00
N ARG A 95 -16.27 11.04 6.17
CA ARG A 95 -16.44 11.57 4.81
C ARG A 95 -16.93 13.01 4.82
N ALA A 96 -17.90 13.34 5.67
CA ALA A 96 -18.44 14.69 5.79
C ALA A 96 -17.34 15.70 6.17
N VAL A 97 -16.53 15.37 7.18
CA VAL A 97 -15.38 16.19 7.59
C VAL A 97 -14.34 16.29 6.47
N GLY A 98 -14.12 15.22 5.71
CA GLY A 98 -13.21 15.22 4.55
C GLY A 98 -13.68 16.10 3.38
N PHE A 99 -14.99 16.30 3.19
CA PHE A 99 -15.52 17.19 2.16
C PHE A 99 -15.48 18.65 2.58
N ASN A 100 -15.95 18.96 3.79
CA ASN A 100 -15.90 20.32 4.33
C ASN A 100 -15.96 20.28 5.86
N ARG A 101 -14.84 20.66 6.48
CA ARG A 101 -14.68 20.72 7.94
C ARG A 101 -15.70 21.66 8.59
N ASP A 102 -15.88 22.85 8.04
CA ASP A 102 -16.73 23.89 8.64
C ASP A 102 -18.20 23.46 8.56
N ALA A 103 -18.63 22.95 7.41
CA ALA A 103 -19.99 22.44 7.24
C ALA A 103 -20.29 21.24 8.16
N ALA A 104 -19.31 20.35 8.35
CA ALA A 104 -19.44 19.23 9.28
C ALA A 104 -19.60 19.71 10.73
N GLN A 105 -18.84 20.74 11.13
CA GLN A 105 -18.95 21.33 12.46
C GLN A 105 -20.32 22.01 12.67
N PHE A 106 -20.84 22.71 11.66
CA PHE A 106 -22.20 23.26 11.69
C PHE A 106 -23.29 22.18 11.77
N ALA A 107 -23.06 21.02 11.17
CA ALA A 107 -23.96 19.86 11.26
C ALA A 107 -23.87 19.11 12.60
N GLY A 108 -23.07 19.59 13.57
CA GLY A 108 -22.93 18.98 14.90
C GLY A 108 -21.95 17.81 14.96
N ILE A 109 -21.13 17.60 13.91
CA ILE A 109 -20.10 16.54 13.91
C ILE A 109 -18.87 17.04 14.66
N ASP A 110 -18.39 16.23 15.62
CA ASP A 110 -17.12 16.49 16.28
C ASP A 110 -15.95 16.19 15.32
N VAL A 111 -15.44 17.26 14.72
CA VAL A 111 -14.29 17.22 13.81
C VAL A 111 -13.04 16.68 14.52
N GLY A 112 -12.80 17.07 15.77
CA GLY A 112 -11.59 16.68 16.51
C GLY A 112 -11.56 15.18 16.75
N ARG A 113 -12.69 14.63 17.18
CA ARG A 113 -12.85 13.18 17.35
C ARG A 113 -12.74 12.43 16.02
N SER A 114 -13.39 12.92 14.97
CA SER A 114 -13.31 12.30 13.64
C SER A 114 -11.88 12.26 13.10
N LEU A 115 -11.12 13.34 13.33
CA LEU A 115 -9.71 13.41 12.95
C LEU A 115 -8.86 12.39 13.73
N LEU A 116 -9.05 12.28 15.04
CA LEU A 116 -8.36 11.28 15.86
C LEU A 116 -8.70 9.84 15.42
N GLU A 117 -9.97 9.53 15.19
CA GLU A 117 -10.43 8.22 14.71
C GLU A 117 -9.77 7.88 13.36
N SER A 118 -9.68 8.85 12.43
CA SER A 118 -9.01 8.65 11.15
C SER A 118 -7.51 8.34 11.28
N MET A 119 -6.81 9.04 12.18
CA MET A 119 -5.39 8.83 12.44
C MET A 119 -5.12 7.47 13.10
N LEU A 120 -5.99 7.05 14.01
CA LEU A 120 -5.90 5.73 14.66
C LEU A 120 -6.13 4.60 13.65
N ILE A 121 -7.16 4.70 12.80
CA ILE A 121 -7.46 3.69 11.78
C ILE A 121 -6.31 3.57 10.79
N SER A 122 -5.81 4.70 10.26
CA SER A 122 -4.67 4.70 9.33
C SER A 122 -3.39 4.16 9.96
N GLY A 123 -3.12 4.49 11.22
CA GLY A 123 -1.99 3.93 11.97
C GLY A 123 -2.09 2.42 12.16
N ALA A 124 -3.28 1.92 12.52
CA ALA A 124 -3.53 0.48 12.66
C ALA A 124 -3.37 -0.27 11.33
N LEU A 125 -3.88 0.29 10.23
CA LEU A 125 -3.74 -0.28 8.88
C LEU A 125 -2.27 -0.29 8.43
N SER A 126 -1.52 0.79 8.68
CA SER A 126 -0.10 0.89 8.36
C SER A 126 0.73 -0.13 9.17
N GLY A 127 0.45 -0.28 10.46
CA GLY A 127 1.08 -1.29 11.31
C GLY A 127 0.83 -2.71 10.81
N LEU A 128 -0.43 -3.02 10.46
CA LEU A 128 -0.78 -4.32 9.89
C LEU A 128 -0.05 -4.58 8.56
N ALA A 129 0.04 -3.57 7.68
CA ALA A 129 0.76 -3.68 6.42
C ALA A 129 2.26 -3.97 6.65
N GLY A 130 2.89 -3.32 7.63
CA GLY A 130 4.27 -3.62 8.03
C GLY A 130 4.45 -5.06 8.53
N CYS A 131 3.53 -5.56 9.36
CA CYS A 131 3.55 -6.96 9.80
C CYS A 131 3.41 -7.92 8.63
N VAL A 132 2.47 -7.67 7.70
CA VAL A 132 2.26 -8.50 6.52
C VAL A 132 3.48 -8.52 5.60
N ALA A 133 4.16 -7.38 5.44
CA ALA A 133 5.38 -7.31 4.64
C ALA A 133 6.50 -8.19 5.21
N ILE A 134 6.73 -8.16 6.53
CA ILE A 134 7.75 -8.97 7.21
C ILE A 134 7.36 -10.45 7.21
N MET A 135 6.09 -10.78 7.46
CA MET A 135 5.61 -12.17 7.50
C MET A 135 5.48 -12.82 6.12
N GLY A 136 5.36 -12.02 5.07
CA GLY A 136 4.97 -12.48 3.73
C GLY A 136 6.09 -12.52 2.71
N ALA A 137 7.22 -11.88 2.96
CA ALA A 137 8.36 -11.83 2.04
C ALA A 137 9.64 -12.33 2.71
N ALA A 138 10.40 -13.18 2.00
CA ALA A 138 11.74 -13.57 2.43
C ALA A 138 12.65 -12.32 2.48
N PRO A 139 13.53 -12.17 3.50
CA PRO A 139 14.01 -13.17 4.45
C PRO A 139 13.21 -13.28 5.77
N HIS A 140 12.05 -12.64 5.87
CA HIS A 140 11.25 -12.56 7.10
C HIS A 140 11.99 -11.93 8.30
N ASN A 141 12.88 -10.99 8.01
CA ASN A 141 13.61 -10.20 8.97
C ASN A 141 13.48 -8.71 8.66
N ILE A 142 13.84 -7.86 9.62
CA ILE A 142 13.92 -6.42 9.42
C ILE A 142 15.40 -6.07 9.29
N SER A 143 15.80 -5.58 8.12
CA SER A 143 17.14 -5.04 7.93
C SER A 143 17.19 -3.59 8.43
N THR A 144 18.38 -3.12 8.79
CA THR A 144 18.60 -1.67 8.94
C THR A 144 18.37 -1.01 7.58
N LEU A 145 17.48 -0.01 7.56
CA LEU A 145 17.17 0.70 6.32
C LEU A 145 18.25 1.75 6.09
N ALA A 146 18.88 1.71 4.91
CA ALA A 146 19.84 2.73 4.48
C ALA A 146 19.17 4.06 4.11
N ALA A 147 17.92 4.00 3.64
CA ALA A 147 17.12 5.14 3.28
C ALA A 147 15.63 4.89 3.54
N PHE A 148 14.84 5.95 3.60
CA PHE A 148 13.40 5.86 3.76
C PHE A 148 12.75 5.25 2.51
N GLU A 149 12.06 4.11 2.66
CA GLU A 149 11.51 3.31 1.54
C GLU A 149 10.36 3.98 0.76
N ASN A 150 9.85 5.13 1.23
CA ASN A 150 8.77 5.89 0.58
C ASN A 150 7.45 5.12 0.35
N ASN A 151 7.27 3.95 0.97
CA ASN A 151 6.06 3.12 0.83
C ASN A 151 4.76 3.88 1.17
N GLY A 152 4.78 4.80 2.14
CA GLY A 152 3.63 5.65 2.45
C GLY A 152 3.26 6.61 1.31
N PHE A 153 4.24 7.14 0.58
CA PHE A 153 4.00 7.99 -0.60
C PHE A 153 3.50 7.16 -1.78
N ASN A 154 4.02 5.95 -1.96
CA ASN A 154 3.50 5.01 -2.95
C ASN A 154 2.03 4.66 -2.66
N GLY A 155 1.67 4.47 -1.39
CA GLY A 155 0.27 4.27 -0.97
C GLY A 155 -0.64 5.47 -1.28
N LEU A 156 -0.15 6.70 -1.14
CA LEU A 156 -0.88 7.90 -1.54
C LEU A 156 -1.15 7.93 -3.05
N SER A 157 -0.13 7.61 -3.85
CA SER A 157 -0.26 7.48 -5.31
C SER A 157 -1.31 6.44 -5.71
N VAL A 158 -1.31 5.28 -5.04
CA VAL A 158 -2.32 4.22 -5.24
C VAL A 158 -3.72 4.72 -4.88
N ALA A 159 -3.86 5.44 -3.76
CA ALA A 159 -5.14 5.98 -3.31
C ALA A 159 -5.69 7.03 -4.29
N PHE A 160 -4.81 7.83 -4.90
CA PHE A 160 -5.18 8.72 -5.98
C PHE A 160 -5.70 7.92 -7.16
N ILE A 161 -4.93 6.96 -7.70
CA ILE A 161 -5.34 6.17 -8.87
C ILE A 161 -6.69 5.47 -8.62
N ALA A 162 -6.92 5.00 -7.40
CA ALA A 162 -8.17 4.39 -6.97
C ALA A 162 -9.36 5.37 -6.84
N GLY A 163 -9.13 6.69 -6.92
CA GLY A 163 -10.16 7.71 -6.77
C GLY A 163 -10.80 7.76 -5.39
N GLY A 164 -10.12 7.24 -4.36
CA GLY A 164 -10.69 7.06 -3.01
C GLY A 164 -11.63 5.87 -2.86
N SER A 165 -11.79 5.02 -3.88
CA SER A 165 -12.57 3.78 -3.80
C SER A 165 -11.74 2.65 -3.16
N PRO A 166 -12.22 2.01 -2.07
CA PRO A 166 -11.53 0.87 -1.45
C PRO A 166 -11.31 -0.30 -2.40
N VAL A 167 -12.25 -0.55 -3.31
CA VAL A 167 -12.13 -1.59 -4.34
C VAL A 167 -11.09 -1.19 -5.38
N GLY A 168 -11.07 0.09 -5.77
CA GLY A 168 -10.05 0.64 -6.67
C GLY A 168 -8.63 0.48 -6.11
N CYS A 169 -8.45 0.58 -4.79
CA CYS A 169 -7.15 0.42 -4.13
C CYS A 169 -6.56 -0.98 -4.32
N ILE A 170 -7.40 -2.02 -4.44
CA ILE A 170 -6.92 -3.39 -4.66
C ILE A 170 -6.24 -3.50 -6.03
N PHE A 171 -6.92 -3.05 -7.10
CA PHE A 171 -6.40 -3.12 -8.45
C PHE A 171 -5.24 -2.14 -8.68
N ALA A 172 -5.36 -0.92 -8.16
CA ALA A 172 -4.29 0.08 -8.24
C ALA A 172 -3.03 -0.38 -7.48
N GLY A 173 -3.20 -1.03 -6.32
CA GLY A 173 -2.09 -1.61 -5.55
C GLY A 173 -1.41 -2.75 -6.28
N LEU A 174 -2.15 -3.63 -6.96
CA LEU A 174 -1.59 -4.69 -7.80
C LEU A 174 -0.77 -4.13 -8.97
N LEU A 175 -1.28 -3.10 -9.64
CA LEU A 175 -0.57 -2.41 -10.72
C LEU A 175 0.75 -1.79 -10.19
N PHE A 176 0.67 -1.08 -9.08
CA PHE A 176 1.83 -0.40 -8.49
C PHE A 176 2.88 -1.39 -7.97
N GLY A 177 2.45 -2.49 -7.34
CA GLY A 177 3.33 -3.60 -6.95
C GLY A 177 4.00 -4.24 -8.16
N GLY A 178 3.26 -4.43 -9.26
CA GLY A 178 3.81 -4.92 -10.52
C GLY A 178 4.91 -4.02 -11.08
N PHE A 179 4.76 -2.69 -10.99
CA PHE A 179 5.82 -1.76 -11.39
C PHE A 179 7.02 -1.76 -10.45
N LEU A 180 6.82 -1.81 -9.13
CA LEU A 180 7.92 -1.83 -8.17
C LEU A 180 8.78 -3.11 -8.33
N TYR A 181 8.14 -4.28 -8.27
CA TYR A 181 8.87 -5.56 -8.35
C TYR A 181 9.30 -5.89 -9.77
N GLY A 182 8.42 -5.67 -10.76
CA GLY A 182 8.77 -5.84 -12.18
C GLY A 182 9.89 -4.90 -12.59
N GLY A 183 9.86 -3.67 -12.09
CA GLY A 183 10.91 -2.69 -12.31
C GLY A 183 12.27 -3.12 -11.76
N GLN A 184 12.30 -3.67 -10.54
CA GLN A 184 13.52 -4.24 -9.96
C GLN A 184 14.06 -5.41 -10.79
N THR A 185 13.18 -6.30 -11.29
CA THR A 185 13.62 -7.41 -12.15
C THR A 185 14.18 -6.92 -13.48
N VAL A 186 13.57 -5.92 -14.11
CA VAL A 186 14.05 -5.34 -15.38
C VAL A 186 15.38 -4.60 -15.17
N GLN A 187 15.54 -3.92 -14.04
CA GLN A 187 16.82 -3.31 -13.67
C GLN A 187 17.92 -4.37 -13.49
N ALA A 188 17.61 -5.49 -12.82
CA ALA A 188 18.57 -6.55 -12.59
C ALA A 188 18.97 -7.30 -13.87
N ASP A 189 18.02 -7.59 -14.76
CA ASP A 189 18.25 -8.42 -15.95
C ASP A 189 18.78 -7.60 -17.14
N VAL A 190 18.31 -6.36 -17.31
CA VAL A 190 18.57 -5.53 -18.50
C VAL A 190 19.48 -4.33 -18.18
N GLY A 191 19.77 -4.07 -16.91
CA GLY A 191 20.55 -2.90 -16.48
C GLY A 191 19.80 -1.58 -16.68
N ALA A 192 18.48 -1.62 -16.84
CA ALA A 192 17.67 -0.44 -17.06
C ALA A 192 17.64 0.47 -15.81
N PRO A 193 17.72 1.80 -15.95
CA PRO A 193 17.59 2.73 -14.83
C PRO A 193 16.22 2.63 -14.15
N SER A 194 16.19 2.55 -12.82
CA SER A 194 14.97 2.52 -12.01
C SER A 194 14.12 3.79 -12.18
N GLU A 195 14.75 4.87 -12.62
CA GLU A 195 14.17 6.17 -12.90
C GLU A 195 13.04 6.08 -13.93
N ILE A 196 13.14 5.16 -14.89
CA ILE A 196 12.10 4.96 -15.92
C ILE A 196 10.77 4.56 -15.26
N ILE A 197 10.82 3.63 -14.30
CA ILE A 197 9.63 3.18 -13.57
C ILE A 197 9.07 4.32 -12.71
N ASN A 198 9.94 5.08 -12.05
CA ASN A 198 9.53 6.23 -11.25
C ASN A 198 8.82 7.31 -12.10
N ILE A 199 9.36 7.62 -13.29
CA ILE A 199 8.74 8.56 -14.23
C ILE A 199 7.38 8.03 -14.71
N MET A 200 7.27 6.74 -15.01
CA MET A 200 6.02 6.12 -15.43
C MET A 200 4.97 6.20 -14.32
N MET A 201 5.30 5.82 -13.08
CA MET A 201 4.39 5.91 -11.94
C MET A 201 3.97 7.37 -11.68
N GLY A 202 4.93 8.31 -11.74
CA GLY A 202 4.66 9.74 -11.57
C GLY A 202 3.73 10.30 -12.65
N THR A 203 3.91 9.87 -13.90
CA THR A 203 3.08 10.31 -15.03
C THR A 203 1.64 9.80 -14.91
N ILE A 204 1.44 8.54 -14.47
CA ILE A 204 0.11 7.98 -14.22
C ILE A 204 -0.62 8.79 -13.13
N VAL A 205 0.05 9.03 -12.01
CA VAL A 205 -0.51 9.82 -10.89
C VAL A 205 -0.79 11.25 -11.35
N PHE A 206 0.11 11.86 -12.13
CA PHE A 206 -0.06 13.20 -12.68
C PHE A 206 -1.29 13.30 -13.58
N PHE A 207 -1.46 12.40 -14.56
CA PHE A 207 -2.62 12.41 -15.44
C PHE A 207 -3.93 12.18 -14.71
N MET A 208 -3.94 11.28 -13.73
CA MET A 208 -5.14 10.98 -12.95
C MET A 208 -5.51 12.13 -12.00
N ALA A 209 -4.52 12.81 -11.39
CA ALA A 209 -4.76 14.06 -10.66
C ALA A 209 -5.26 15.18 -11.59
N LEU A 210 -4.66 15.30 -12.77
CA LEU A 210 -5.02 16.29 -13.79
C LEU A 210 -6.46 16.08 -14.30
N SER A 211 -6.89 14.85 -14.53
CA SER A 211 -8.27 14.54 -14.95
C SER A 211 -9.31 15.12 -13.98
N LYS A 212 -9.05 15.02 -12.66
CA LYS A 212 -9.94 15.55 -11.62
C LYS A 212 -9.87 17.08 -11.52
N LEU A 213 -8.71 17.66 -11.80
CA LEU A 213 -8.53 19.11 -11.86
C LEU A 213 -9.28 19.70 -13.06
N ILE A 214 -9.11 19.11 -14.25
CA ILE A 214 -9.75 19.58 -15.49
C ILE A 214 -11.27 19.52 -15.36
N SER A 215 -11.84 18.44 -14.82
CA SER A 215 -13.29 18.35 -14.62
C SER A 215 -13.80 19.47 -13.70
N THR A 216 -13.08 19.71 -12.60
CA THR A 216 -13.46 20.76 -11.64
C THR A 216 -13.34 22.17 -12.23
N LEU A 217 -12.31 22.42 -13.05
CA LEU A 217 -12.12 23.70 -13.74
C LEU A 217 -13.17 23.91 -14.84
N ALA A 218 -13.47 22.86 -15.61
CA ALA A 218 -14.53 22.89 -16.62
C ALA A 218 -15.89 23.22 -15.99
N ASP A 219 -16.23 22.60 -14.86
CA ASP A 219 -17.47 22.89 -14.13
C ASP A 219 -17.54 24.35 -13.64
N ARG A 220 -16.40 24.91 -13.20
CA ARG A 220 -16.32 26.32 -12.77
C ARG A 220 -16.45 27.29 -13.94
N LEU A 221 -15.81 27.01 -15.06
CA LEU A 221 -15.88 27.83 -16.28
C LEU A 221 -17.29 27.80 -16.89
N ALA A 222 -17.94 26.63 -16.90
CA ALA A 222 -19.33 26.50 -17.35
C ALA A 222 -20.30 27.32 -16.48
N LYS A 223 -20.12 27.31 -15.15
CA LYS A 223 -20.91 28.14 -14.23
C LYS A 223 -20.65 29.64 -14.39
N GLY A 224 -19.39 30.04 -14.63
CA GLY A 224 -19.03 31.43 -14.88
C GLY A 224 -19.64 31.99 -16.17
N SER A 225 -19.71 31.16 -17.23
CA SER A 225 -20.35 31.50 -18.49
C SER A 225 -21.87 31.68 -18.37
N ALA A 226 -22.54 30.91 -17.50
CA ALA A 226 -23.98 31.04 -17.28
C ALA A 226 -24.36 32.35 -16.56
N LEU A 227 -23.50 32.85 -15.67
CA LEU A 227 -23.69 34.12 -14.94
C LEU A 227 -23.48 35.39 -15.78
N HIS A 228 -22.87 35.28 -16.97
CA HIS A 228 -22.66 36.40 -17.90
C HIS A 228 -23.66 36.40 -19.07
N ALA A 229 -24.57 35.41 -19.11
CA ALA A 229 -25.57 35.26 -20.15
C ALA A 229 -26.99 35.70 -19.71
N GLU A 230 -27.15 36.14 -18.47
CA GLU A 230 -28.30 36.89 -17.93
C GLU A 230 -27.95 38.37 -17.79
#